data_AF-A0A0D7AFN7-F1
#
_entry.id   AF-A0A0D7AFN7-F1
#
_cell.length_a   1.000
_cell.length_b   1.000
_cell.length_c   1.000
_cell.angle_alpha   90.00
_cell.angle_beta   90.00
_cell.angle_gamma   90.00
#
_symmetry.space_group_name_H-M   'P 1'
#
loop_
_entity.id
_entity.type
_entity.pdbx_description
1 polymer ?
#
loop_
_entity_poly.entity_id
_entity_poly.type
_entity_poly.pdbx_seq_one_letter_code
_entity_poly.pdbx_strand_id
1 'polypeptide(L)'
;MLHRWTDDEILRNTHFCNPYRILDKTSQYIITNVIERGSQEPSETLFRILLFNTFTSISTYELLERTFGTPAWSTFDFHDYAEVLGDARARGKSLYTGRFQKTAADFGNATMYLNHLDLLQSMMESGLLLMCQNSRYAVEVYEWIAEHPGMGPFSSYQLMLNLAYSSLLHFHPNDFCVPGPGAESGLSKLFGASYRRAKQADREAPVMIIRHIVAHQAEYFAQFHLDFPYLVRPGTDGDTIQLDVCDIEHALCEVDRFARIVHPGVIGSAAAKSKTLPSFRPSYVDGIPRPYILPVAWADPRRQTPCLRPGSEVPGIVKRYIVDRIVKDKIDEKGNRLFLVRWLHYSPKDDTWEEELYLREDGLGQTIDNYLKNKKVHC
;
A
#
# COMPACT_ATOMS: atom_id res chain seq x y z
N MET A 1 4.01 4.04 -33.26
CA MET A 1 5.02 2.96 -33.06
C MET A 1 4.58 1.89 -32.05
N LEU A 2 3.53 2.11 -31.24
CA LEU A 2 2.80 1.02 -30.56
C LEU A 2 2.03 0.10 -31.53
N HIS A 3 1.82 0.57 -32.77
CA HIS A 3 1.36 -0.23 -33.93
C HIS A 3 2.21 -1.48 -34.19
N ARG A 4 3.44 -1.57 -33.66
CA ARG A 4 4.28 -2.76 -33.81
C ARG A 4 3.96 -3.86 -32.79
N TRP A 5 3.26 -3.52 -31.72
CA TRP A 5 2.99 -4.41 -30.59
C TRP A 5 1.52 -4.82 -30.49
N THR A 6 0.59 -3.97 -30.92
CA THR A 6 -0.83 -4.30 -30.99
C THR A 6 -1.57 -3.42 -32.00
N ASP A 7 -2.56 -4.02 -32.67
CA ASP A 7 -3.53 -3.33 -33.53
C ASP A 7 -4.74 -2.81 -32.75
N ASP A 8 -4.87 -3.11 -31.45
CA ASP A 8 -5.97 -2.62 -30.63
C ASP A 8 -5.85 -1.11 -30.37
N GLU A 9 -6.81 -0.32 -30.84
CA GLU A 9 -6.78 1.15 -30.72
C GLU A 9 -6.89 1.64 -29.27
N ILE A 10 -7.56 0.88 -28.41
CA ILE A 10 -7.75 1.23 -27.00
C ILE A 10 -6.41 1.06 -26.27
N LEU A 11 -5.75 -0.09 -26.46
CA LEU A 11 -4.43 -0.35 -25.88
C LEU A 11 -3.36 0.60 -26.41
N ARG A 12 -3.45 1.03 -27.67
CA ARG A 12 -2.51 2.01 -28.26
C ARG A 12 -2.62 3.40 -27.67
N ASN A 13 -3.83 3.84 -27.34
CA ASN A 13 -4.10 5.26 -27.03
C ASN A 13 -4.46 5.51 -25.57
N THR A 14 -4.55 4.47 -24.75
CA THR A 14 -4.96 4.56 -23.34
C THR A 14 -3.87 4.01 -22.44
N HIS A 15 -3.67 4.64 -21.29
CA HIS A 15 -2.66 4.16 -20.35
C HIS A 15 -3.17 2.93 -19.59
N PHE A 16 -2.64 1.76 -19.95
CA PHE A 16 -2.74 0.52 -19.17
C PHE A 16 -1.47 0.30 -18.34
N CYS A 17 -1.55 -0.57 -17.36
CA CYS A 17 -0.37 -1.07 -16.66
C CYS A 17 0.08 -2.40 -17.27
N ASN A 18 1.30 -2.82 -16.94
CA ASN A 18 1.83 -4.09 -17.42
C ASN A 18 1.17 -5.27 -16.69
N PRO A 19 1.06 -6.46 -17.32
CA PRO A 19 0.61 -7.67 -16.62
C PRO A 19 1.45 -7.96 -15.38
N TYR A 20 2.78 -7.84 -15.50
CA TYR A 20 3.68 -7.85 -14.36
C TYR A 20 3.77 -6.46 -13.74
N ARG A 21 3.25 -6.29 -12.52
CA ARG A 21 3.29 -5.01 -11.78
C ARG A 21 4.72 -4.50 -11.64
N ILE A 22 5.70 -5.41 -11.56
CA ILE A 22 7.11 -5.05 -11.40
C ILE A 22 7.65 -4.20 -12.56
N LEU A 23 7.08 -4.33 -13.76
CA LEU A 23 7.51 -3.62 -14.97
C LEU A 23 6.94 -2.20 -15.06
N ASP A 24 5.97 -1.85 -14.21
CA ASP A 24 5.44 -0.49 -14.18
C ASP A 24 6.52 0.51 -13.82
N LYS A 25 6.46 1.69 -14.46
CA LYS A 25 7.43 2.78 -14.27
C LYS A 25 7.65 3.10 -12.78
N THR A 26 6.58 3.14 -12.00
CA THR A 26 6.62 3.45 -10.56
C THR A 26 7.31 2.33 -9.78
N SER A 27 7.04 1.06 -10.11
CA SER A 27 7.69 -0.12 -9.49
C SER A 27 9.18 -0.15 -9.81
N GLN A 28 9.56 0.04 -11.07
CA GLN A 28 10.97 0.13 -11.46
C GLN A 28 11.68 1.31 -10.76
N TYR A 29 11.00 2.44 -10.59
CA TYR A 29 11.58 3.60 -9.91
C TYR A 29 11.83 3.34 -8.42
N ILE A 30 10.85 2.78 -7.69
CA ILE A 30 11.02 2.51 -6.26
C ILE A 30 12.15 1.51 -6.01
N ILE A 31 12.29 0.49 -6.85
CA ILE A 31 13.39 -0.49 -6.75
C ILE A 31 14.72 0.22 -6.95
N THR A 32 14.88 0.93 -8.07
CA THR A 32 16.21 1.39 -8.53
C THR A 32 16.68 2.71 -7.92
N ASN A 33 15.77 3.58 -7.49
CA ASN A 33 16.11 4.93 -7.02
C ASN A 33 15.67 5.20 -5.57
N VAL A 34 14.82 4.37 -4.98
CA VAL A 34 14.36 4.54 -3.59
C VAL A 34 14.97 3.49 -2.68
N ILE A 35 14.86 2.21 -3.02
CA ILE A 35 15.32 1.10 -2.17
C ILE A 35 16.84 0.97 -2.24
N GLU A 36 17.39 0.78 -3.45
CA GLU A 36 18.81 0.49 -3.70
C GLU A 36 19.74 1.72 -3.62
N ARG A 37 19.26 2.84 -3.08
CA ARG A 37 20.03 4.09 -2.91
C ARG A 37 20.22 4.42 -1.44
N GLY A 38 21.31 5.10 -1.10
CA GLY A 38 21.60 5.52 0.27
C GLY A 38 21.90 4.37 1.22
N SER A 39 21.82 4.65 2.53
CA SER A 39 22.08 3.67 3.58
C SER A 39 21.10 2.49 3.48
N GLN A 40 21.63 1.27 3.57
CA GLN A 40 20.85 0.03 3.59
C GLN A 40 20.49 -0.43 5.01
N GLU A 41 20.75 0.41 6.02
CA GLU A 41 20.21 0.19 7.37
C GLU A 41 18.68 0.05 7.31
N PRO A 42 18.06 -0.91 8.02
CA PRO A 42 16.64 -1.22 7.84
C PRO A 42 15.69 -0.04 8.08
N SER A 43 15.99 0.84 9.06
CA SER A 43 15.21 2.05 9.34
C SER A 43 15.29 3.07 8.20
N GLU A 44 16.48 3.22 7.58
CA GLU A 44 16.71 4.14 6.48
C GLU A 44 15.98 3.69 5.21
N THR A 45 16.04 2.38 4.91
CA THR A 45 15.28 1.77 3.81
C THR A 45 13.78 1.88 4.04
N LEU A 46 13.30 1.61 5.26
CA LEU A 46 11.89 1.76 5.62
C LEU A 46 11.41 3.20 5.41
N PHE A 47 12.17 4.19 5.88
CA PHE A 47 11.85 5.60 5.72
C PHE A 47 11.71 6.00 4.25
N ARG A 48 12.68 5.62 3.40
CA ARG A 48 12.60 5.93 1.96
C ARG A 48 11.38 5.30 1.30
N ILE A 49 11.06 4.05 1.64
CA ILE A 49 9.86 3.36 1.14
C ILE A 49 8.59 4.07 1.61
N LEU A 50 8.47 4.40 2.89
CA LEU A 50 7.31 5.14 3.42
C LEU A 50 7.17 6.50 2.75
N LEU A 51 8.25 7.26 2.63
CA LEU A 51 8.26 8.58 1.97
C LEU A 51 7.78 8.49 0.53
N PHE A 52 8.35 7.57 -0.25
CA PHE A 52 7.91 7.36 -1.62
C PHE A 52 6.46 6.88 -1.67
N ASN A 53 6.07 5.94 -0.81
CA ASN A 53 4.73 5.39 -0.77
C ASN A 53 3.70 6.49 -0.45
N THR A 54 3.96 7.37 0.51
CA THR A 54 3.07 8.46 0.90
C THR A 54 2.58 9.28 -0.29
N PHE A 55 3.49 9.68 -1.17
CA PHE A 55 3.16 10.50 -2.34
C PHE A 55 2.91 9.69 -3.62
N THR A 56 3.49 8.49 -3.71
CA THR A 56 3.51 7.61 -4.90
C THR A 56 3.80 8.42 -6.19
N SER A 57 4.78 9.31 -6.11
CA SER A 57 5.07 10.32 -7.14
C SER A 57 6.57 10.45 -7.31
N ILE A 58 7.05 10.03 -8.49
CA ILE A 58 8.46 10.13 -8.88
C ILE A 58 8.93 11.59 -8.79
N SER A 59 8.17 12.53 -9.36
CA SER A 59 8.57 13.95 -9.36
C SER A 59 8.63 14.57 -7.96
N THR A 60 7.80 14.08 -7.02
CA THR A 60 7.82 14.54 -5.63
C THR A 60 9.04 13.97 -4.90
N TYR A 61 9.36 12.69 -5.11
CA TYR A 61 10.55 12.08 -4.52
C TYR A 61 11.83 12.73 -5.06
N GLU A 62 11.95 12.93 -6.37
CA GLU A 62 13.09 13.62 -6.98
C GLU A 62 13.21 15.09 -6.52
N LEU A 63 12.10 15.75 -6.19
CA LEU A 63 12.13 17.09 -5.60
C LEU A 63 12.81 17.04 -4.23
N LEU A 64 12.36 16.14 -3.36
CA LEU A 64 12.95 15.99 -2.02
C LEU A 64 14.41 15.56 -2.11
N GLU A 65 14.74 14.64 -3.03
CA GLU A 65 16.12 14.20 -3.24
C GLU A 65 17.05 15.32 -3.72
N ARG A 66 16.58 16.17 -4.66
CA ARG A 66 17.37 17.33 -5.11
C ARG A 66 17.60 18.36 -4.00
N THR A 67 16.67 18.48 -3.07
CA THR A 67 16.77 19.46 -1.97
C THR A 67 17.61 18.95 -0.80
N PHE A 68 17.42 17.69 -0.40
CA PHE A 68 17.99 17.13 0.83
C PHE A 68 19.10 16.10 0.58
N GLY A 69 19.42 15.77 -0.68
CA GLY A 69 20.19 14.57 -1.01
C GLY A 69 19.34 13.31 -0.88
N THR A 70 19.95 12.13 -0.90
CA THR A 70 19.19 10.87 -0.72
C THR A 70 18.43 10.92 0.62
N PRO A 71 17.08 10.85 0.62
CA PRO A 71 16.31 10.98 1.85
C PRO A 71 16.74 9.96 2.90
N ALA A 72 16.99 10.44 4.12
CA ALA A 72 17.43 9.63 5.25
C ALA A 72 16.60 9.98 6.50
N TRP A 73 16.27 8.97 7.29
CA TRP A 73 15.54 9.12 8.55
C TRP A 73 16.38 9.90 9.57
N SER A 74 17.67 9.59 9.66
CA SER A 74 18.61 10.27 10.55
C SER A 74 18.72 11.78 10.34
N THR A 75 18.33 12.29 9.19
CA THR A 75 18.33 13.72 8.85
C THR A 75 16.93 14.25 8.52
N PHE A 76 15.88 13.48 8.79
CA PHE A 76 14.52 13.91 8.50
C PHE A 76 14.09 14.98 9.50
N ASP A 77 13.61 16.10 8.98
CA ASP A 77 12.92 17.14 9.75
C ASP A 77 11.55 17.40 9.12
N PHE A 78 10.51 17.39 9.95
CA PHE A 78 9.14 17.58 9.51
C PHE A 78 8.93 18.96 8.87
N HIS A 79 9.48 20.02 9.47
CA HIS A 79 9.25 21.39 9.05
C HIS A 79 9.95 21.69 7.73
N ASP A 80 11.17 21.22 7.56
CA ASP A 80 11.93 21.36 6.31
C ASP A 80 11.20 20.69 5.13
N TYR A 81 10.73 19.45 5.33
CA TYR A 81 9.97 18.72 4.31
C TYR A 81 8.62 19.39 4.03
N ALA A 82 7.94 19.88 5.06
CA ALA A 82 6.68 20.58 4.95
C ALA A 82 6.83 21.86 4.11
N GLU A 83 7.88 22.65 4.34
CA GLU A 83 8.16 23.88 3.59
C GLU A 83 8.35 23.58 2.10
N VAL A 84 9.26 22.65 1.75
CA VAL A 84 9.56 22.30 0.35
C VAL A 84 8.33 21.81 -0.41
N LEU A 85 7.51 20.97 0.23
CA LEU A 85 6.27 20.44 -0.36
C LEU A 85 5.19 21.54 -0.48
N GLY A 86 5.07 22.40 0.54
CA GLY A 86 4.21 23.57 0.53
C GLY A 86 4.53 24.51 -0.62
N ASP A 87 5.81 24.80 -0.81
CA ASP A 87 6.34 25.65 -1.88
C ASP A 87 6.04 25.10 -3.27
N ALA A 88 6.27 23.79 -3.47
CA ALA A 88 5.96 23.13 -4.73
C ALA A 88 4.46 23.21 -5.05
N ARG A 89 3.60 23.02 -4.05
CA ARG A 89 2.14 23.14 -4.19
C ARG A 89 1.72 24.58 -4.48
N ALA A 90 2.30 25.57 -3.81
CA ALA A 90 2.03 26.99 -4.04
C ALA A 90 2.36 27.41 -5.49
N ARG A 91 3.35 26.74 -6.11
CA ARG A 91 3.71 26.90 -7.52
C ARG A 91 2.88 26.03 -8.48
N GLY A 92 1.80 25.41 -8.01
CA GLY A 92 0.86 24.62 -8.83
C GLY A 92 1.32 23.21 -9.17
N LYS A 93 2.39 22.69 -8.55
CA LYS A 93 2.82 21.30 -8.77
C LYS A 93 1.94 20.33 -7.95
N SER A 94 1.49 19.25 -8.59
CA SER A 94 0.85 18.15 -7.87
C SER A 94 1.89 17.34 -7.10
N LEU A 95 1.66 17.13 -5.81
CA LEU A 95 2.51 16.27 -4.97
C LEU A 95 2.19 14.78 -5.12
N TYR A 96 1.02 14.45 -5.67
CA TYR A 96 0.52 13.09 -5.80
C TYR A 96 0.31 12.73 -7.26
N THR A 97 0.26 11.44 -7.54
CA THR A 97 -0.26 10.95 -8.81
C THR A 97 -1.78 10.83 -8.78
N GLY A 98 -2.43 10.90 -9.93
CA GLY A 98 -3.88 10.68 -10.04
C GLY A 98 -4.32 9.22 -9.78
N ARG A 99 -3.36 8.32 -9.55
CA ARG A 99 -3.56 6.90 -9.23
C ARG A 99 -3.10 6.65 -7.80
N PHE A 100 -3.57 5.58 -7.18
CA PHE A 100 -3.19 5.24 -5.81
C PHE A 100 -3.47 6.34 -4.77
N GLN A 101 -4.55 7.11 -4.98
CA GLN A 101 -4.95 8.19 -4.07
C GLN A 101 -5.14 7.64 -2.66
N LYS A 102 -4.47 8.27 -1.69
CA LYS A 102 -4.55 7.95 -0.27
C LYS A 102 -5.36 9.04 0.42
N THR A 103 -6.22 8.62 1.33
CA THR A 103 -6.85 9.52 2.29
C THR A 103 -5.93 9.62 3.50
N ALA A 104 -5.51 10.82 3.87
CA ALA A 104 -4.85 10.99 5.16
C ALA A 104 -5.90 10.89 6.27
N ALA A 105 -5.51 10.37 7.44
CA ALA A 105 -6.28 10.63 8.64
C ALA A 105 -6.23 12.14 8.96
N ASP A 106 -7.13 12.59 9.84
CA ASP A 106 -7.10 13.96 10.33
C ASP A 106 -6.12 14.07 11.49
N PHE A 107 -4.86 14.36 11.18
CA PHE A 107 -3.81 14.63 12.18
C PHE A 107 -3.88 16.07 12.73
N GLY A 108 -4.94 16.83 12.40
CA GLY A 108 -5.12 18.21 12.85
C GLY A 108 -4.39 19.27 12.03
N ASN A 109 -3.68 18.90 10.96
CA ASN A 109 -3.08 19.89 10.07
C ASN A 109 -4.06 20.46 9.06
N ALA A 110 -3.78 21.69 8.64
CA ALA A 110 -4.59 22.40 7.65
C ALA A 110 -4.60 21.77 6.25
N THR A 111 -3.65 20.88 5.93
CA THR A 111 -3.54 20.30 4.59
C THR A 111 -3.19 18.81 4.62
N MET A 112 -3.68 18.08 3.62
CA MET A 112 -3.51 16.63 3.52
C MET A 112 -2.05 16.17 3.47
N TYR A 113 -1.14 16.94 2.84
CA TYR A 113 0.26 16.52 2.76
C TYR A 113 0.99 16.61 4.09
N LEU A 114 0.58 17.53 4.98
CA LEU A 114 1.09 17.60 6.34
C LEU A 114 0.61 16.41 7.16
N ASN A 115 -0.68 16.07 7.09
CA ASN A 115 -1.20 14.86 7.74
C ASN A 115 -0.52 13.57 7.23
N HIS A 116 -0.10 13.56 5.97
CA HIS A 116 0.66 12.45 5.39
C HIS A 116 2.11 12.39 5.88
N LEU A 117 2.77 13.53 6.13
CA LEU A 117 4.08 13.57 6.77
C LEU A 117 4.00 13.07 8.22
N ASP A 118 2.97 13.48 8.96
CA ASP A 118 2.76 12.96 10.32
C ASP A 118 2.49 11.45 10.33
N LEU A 119 1.67 10.95 9.39
CA LEU A 119 1.44 9.51 9.29
C LEU A 119 2.76 8.77 9.00
N LEU A 120 3.60 9.30 8.13
CA LEU A 120 4.91 8.72 7.86
C LEU A 120 5.77 8.68 9.13
N GLN A 121 5.87 9.79 9.85
CA GLN A 121 6.64 9.88 11.08
C GLN A 121 6.10 8.93 12.15
N SER A 122 4.78 8.90 12.33
CA SER A 122 4.08 7.97 13.21
C SER A 122 4.43 6.52 12.90
N MET A 123 4.42 6.11 11.62
CA MET A 123 4.75 4.75 11.21
C MET A 123 6.23 4.39 11.42
N MET A 124 7.13 5.38 11.32
CA MET A 124 8.54 5.20 11.67
C MET A 124 8.72 4.96 13.18
N GLU A 125 7.90 5.59 14.00
CA GLU A 125 7.97 5.56 15.47
C GLU A 125 7.13 4.42 16.10
N SER A 126 6.14 3.88 15.40
CA SER A 126 5.15 2.93 15.98
C SER A 126 5.58 1.47 16.01
N GLY A 127 6.76 1.13 15.48
CA GLY A 127 7.34 -0.23 15.51
C GLY A 127 7.15 -1.05 14.23
N LEU A 128 6.80 -0.43 13.10
CA LEU A 128 6.62 -1.12 11.81
C LEU A 128 7.83 -1.96 11.43
N LEU A 129 9.04 -1.43 11.66
CA LEU A 129 10.26 -2.15 11.36
C LEU A 129 10.35 -3.48 12.11
N LEU A 130 10.03 -3.45 13.40
CA LEU A 130 10.04 -4.64 14.25
C LEU A 130 8.99 -5.64 13.78
N MET A 131 7.82 -5.18 13.34
CA MET A 131 6.80 -6.05 12.75
C MET A 131 7.27 -6.70 11.46
N CYS A 132 7.88 -5.94 10.54
CA CYS A 132 8.45 -6.49 9.31
C CYS A 132 9.48 -7.59 9.58
N GLN A 133 10.26 -7.45 10.65
CA GLN A 133 11.32 -8.40 11.02
C GLN A 133 10.81 -9.65 11.73
N ASN A 134 9.71 -9.58 12.48
CA ASN A 134 9.25 -10.68 13.34
C ASN A 134 7.97 -11.37 12.86
N SER A 135 7.22 -10.79 11.92
CA SER A 135 6.01 -11.41 11.39
C SER A 135 6.33 -12.70 10.64
N ARG A 136 5.54 -13.73 10.94
CA ARG A 136 5.63 -15.03 10.28
C ARG A 136 4.83 -15.04 8.98
N TYR A 137 3.72 -14.32 8.94
CA TYR A 137 2.82 -14.30 7.79
C TYR A 137 2.67 -12.90 7.23
N ALA A 138 2.60 -12.77 5.90
CA ALA A 138 2.42 -11.49 5.21
C ALA A 138 1.17 -10.74 5.67
N VAL A 139 0.10 -11.47 5.98
CA VAL A 139 -1.15 -10.90 6.50
C VAL A 139 -0.97 -10.16 7.83
N GLU A 140 -0.04 -10.57 8.70
CA GLU A 140 0.20 -9.91 9.99
C GLU A 140 0.79 -8.51 9.80
N VAL A 141 1.71 -8.36 8.83
CA VAL A 141 2.28 -7.07 8.46
C VAL A 141 1.21 -6.18 7.84
N TYR A 142 0.38 -6.76 6.95
CA TYR A 142 -0.74 -6.02 6.35
C TYR A 142 -1.75 -5.56 7.40
N GLU A 143 -2.16 -6.43 8.32
CA GLU A 143 -3.10 -6.11 9.40
C GLU A 143 -2.55 -4.93 10.18
N TRP A 144 -1.32 -5.05 10.67
CA TRP A 144 -0.66 -3.98 11.42
C TRP A 144 -0.62 -2.64 10.68
N ILE A 145 -0.31 -2.65 9.38
CA ILE A 145 -0.35 -1.44 8.55
C ILE A 145 -1.77 -0.88 8.45
N ALA A 146 -2.77 -1.74 8.22
CA ALA A 146 -4.17 -1.36 8.05
C ALA A 146 -4.85 -0.89 9.34
N GLU A 147 -4.26 -1.17 10.49
CA GLU A 147 -4.72 -0.62 11.77
C GLU A 147 -4.41 0.87 11.93
N HIS A 148 -3.46 1.41 11.15
CA HIS A 148 -3.05 2.82 11.26
C HIS A 148 -4.13 3.77 10.71
N PRO A 149 -4.33 4.94 11.35
CA PRO A 149 -5.26 5.95 10.86
C PRO A 149 -4.91 6.37 9.42
N GLY A 150 -5.91 6.41 8.54
CA GLY A 150 -5.71 6.78 7.13
C GLY A 150 -5.24 5.64 6.22
N MET A 151 -4.90 4.47 6.79
CA MET A 151 -4.52 3.29 6.01
C MET A 151 -5.75 2.43 5.69
N GLY A 152 -6.29 2.60 4.48
CA GLY A 152 -7.35 1.75 3.95
C GLY A 152 -6.82 0.44 3.36
N PRO A 153 -7.68 -0.57 3.10
CA PRO A 153 -7.27 -1.89 2.63
C PRO A 153 -6.34 -1.86 1.41
N PHE A 154 -6.70 -1.04 0.42
CA PHE A 154 -5.89 -0.90 -0.79
C PHE A 154 -4.54 -0.24 -0.52
N SER A 155 -4.49 0.87 0.23
CA SER A 155 -3.22 1.58 0.49
C SER A 155 -2.26 0.76 1.37
N SER A 156 -2.80 -0.01 2.32
CA SER A 156 -2.02 -0.93 3.15
C SER A 156 -1.38 -2.03 2.32
N TYR A 157 -2.14 -2.63 1.41
CA TYR A 157 -1.61 -3.64 0.50
C TYR A 157 -0.53 -3.07 -0.44
N GLN A 158 -0.74 -1.86 -0.99
CA GLN A 158 0.28 -1.22 -1.82
C GLN A 158 1.58 -0.91 -1.05
N LEU A 159 1.49 -0.51 0.22
CA LEU A 159 2.69 -0.33 1.06
C LEU A 159 3.38 -1.68 1.31
N MET A 160 2.64 -2.72 1.66
CA MET A 160 3.20 -4.06 1.87
C MET A 160 3.93 -4.58 0.63
N LEU A 161 3.36 -4.38 -0.57
CA LEU A 161 4.01 -4.74 -1.83
C LEU A 161 5.31 -3.96 -2.06
N ASN A 162 5.32 -2.66 -1.75
CA ASN A 162 6.53 -1.84 -1.85
C ASN A 162 7.61 -2.27 -0.85
N LEU A 163 7.23 -2.68 0.36
CA LEU A 163 8.14 -3.28 1.34
C LEU A 163 8.70 -4.63 0.88
N ALA A 164 7.89 -5.44 0.19
CA ALA A 164 8.30 -6.73 -0.37
C ALA A 164 9.27 -6.63 -1.55
N TYR A 165 9.56 -5.42 -2.03
CA TYR A 165 10.66 -5.14 -2.97
C TYR A 165 12.00 -4.91 -2.26
N SER A 166 12.04 -4.81 -0.93
CA SER A 166 13.29 -4.66 -0.18
C SER A 166 13.57 -5.86 0.71
N SER A 167 14.74 -5.87 1.34
CA SER A 167 15.13 -6.87 2.33
C SER A 167 14.38 -6.74 3.66
N LEU A 168 13.35 -5.89 3.75
CA LEU A 168 12.53 -5.77 4.95
C LEU A 168 11.49 -6.88 5.04
N LEU A 169 11.01 -7.41 3.91
CA LEU A 169 10.00 -8.48 3.87
C LEU A 169 10.41 -9.62 2.93
N HIS A 170 10.38 -10.84 3.45
CA HIS A 170 10.84 -12.04 2.76
C HIS A 170 9.73 -13.07 2.50
N PHE A 171 8.50 -12.60 2.31
CA PHE A 171 7.37 -13.45 2.00
C PHE A 171 7.37 -13.92 0.54
N HIS A 172 6.84 -15.10 0.30
CA HIS A 172 6.66 -15.63 -1.03
C HIS A 172 5.59 -14.78 -1.77
N PRO A 173 5.75 -14.49 -3.07
CA PRO A 173 4.86 -13.58 -3.80
C PRO A 173 3.38 -13.99 -3.79
N ASN A 174 3.09 -15.28 -3.65
CA ASN A 174 1.73 -15.80 -3.51
C ASN A 174 1.24 -15.92 -2.06
N ASP A 175 1.89 -15.35 -1.05
CA ASP A 175 1.45 -15.54 0.34
C ASP A 175 0.18 -14.77 0.68
N PHE A 176 -0.02 -13.58 0.12
CA PHE A 176 -1.12 -12.73 0.53
C PHE A 176 -1.52 -11.75 -0.57
N CYS A 177 -2.82 -11.54 -0.72
CA CYS A 177 -3.39 -10.63 -1.70
C CYS A 177 -4.64 -9.95 -1.16
N VAL A 178 -4.76 -8.64 -1.38
CA VAL A 178 -5.98 -7.89 -1.08
C VAL A 178 -6.50 -7.29 -2.37
N PRO A 179 -7.59 -7.84 -2.95
CA PRO A 179 -8.16 -7.33 -4.18
C PRO A 179 -8.61 -5.88 -4.01
N GLY A 180 -8.03 -4.98 -4.80
CA GLY A 180 -8.42 -3.58 -4.79
C GLY A 180 -9.80 -3.35 -5.43
N PRO A 181 -10.38 -2.15 -5.27
CA PRO A 181 -11.68 -1.84 -5.87
C PRO A 181 -11.74 -2.03 -7.39
N GLY A 182 -10.60 -1.85 -8.08
CA GLY A 182 -10.49 -2.10 -9.52
C GLY A 182 -10.56 -3.59 -9.84
N ALA A 183 -9.78 -4.42 -9.14
CA ALA A 183 -9.79 -5.86 -9.31
C ALA A 183 -11.16 -6.48 -8.99
N GLU A 184 -11.79 -6.07 -7.89
CA GLU A 184 -13.15 -6.52 -7.55
C GLU A 184 -14.19 -6.11 -8.60
N SER A 185 -14.05 -4.91 -9.18
CA SER A 185 -14.89 -4.46 -10.28
C SER A 185 -14.64 -5.31 -11.53
N GLY A 186 -13.38 -5.68 -11.79
CA GLY A 186 -12.98 -6.58 -12.88
C GLY A 186 -13.62 -7.96 -12.73
N LEU A 187 -13.50 -8.57 -11.54
CA LEU A 187 -14.15 -9.83 -11.21
C LEU A 187 -15.67 -9.76 -11.38
N SER A 188 -16.28 -8.66 -10.92
CA SER A 188 -17.72 -8.42 -11.10
C SER A 188 -18.13 -8.35 -12.57
N LYS A 189 -17.27 -7.82 -13.46
CA LYS A 189 -17.54 -7.76 -14.89
C LYS A 189 -17.30 -9.07 -15.61
N LEU A 190 -16.28 -9.84 -15.21
CA LEU A 190 -15.97 -11.15 -15.78
C LEU A 190 -17.07 -12.17 -15.47
N PHE A 191 -17.53 -12.20 -14.22
CA PHE A 191 -18.39 -13.28 -13.70
C PHE A 191 -19.80 -12.82 -13.34
N GLY A 192 -20.07 -11.52 -13.27
CA GLY A 192 -21.41 -11.00 -13.04
C GLY A 192 -22.03 -11.47 -11.72
N ALA A 193 -23.23 -12.05 -11.82
CA ALA A 193 -24.01 -12.46 -10.66
C ALA A 193 -23.41 -13.65 -9.90
N SER A 194 -22.63 -14.52 -10.54
CA SER A 194 -22.00 -15.65 -9.85
C SER A 194 -20.94 -15.16 -8.87
N TYR A 195 -20.09 -14.21 -9.27
CA TYR A 195 -19.09 -13.60 -8.38
C TYR A 195 -19.75 -12.89 -7.19
N ARG A 196 -20.82 -12.11 -7.41
CA ARG A 196 -21.50 -11.42 -6.31
C ARG A 196 -22.06 -12.39 -5.28
N ARG A 197 -22.67 -13.49 -5.73
CA ARG A 197 -23.16 -14.56 -4.83
C ARG A 197 -22.02 -15.26 -4.10
N ALA A 198 -20.93 -15.58 -4.80
CA ALA A 198 -19.76 -16.20 -4.20
C ALA A 198 -19.15 -15.29 -3.11
N LYS A 199 -18.93 -14.01 -3.39
CA LYS A 199 -18.41 -13.03 -2.43
C LYS A 199 -19.33 -12.84 -1.22
N GLN A 200 -20.64 -12.88 -1.42
CA GLN A 200 -21.61 -12.77 -0.33
C GLN A 200 -21.60 -14.00 0.58
N ALA A 201 -21.43 -15.19 0.00
CA ALA A 201 -21.35 -16.45 0.73
C ALA A 201 -20.00 -16.62 1.44
N ASP A 202 -18.91 -16.16 0.81
CA ASP A 202 -17.55 -16.28 1.30
C ASP A 202 -16.74 -15.03 0.95
N ARG A 203 -16.23 -14.36 1.99
CA ARG A 203 -15.43 -13.13 1.85
C ARG A 203 -14.07 -13.41 1.20
N GLU A 204 -13.59 -14.65 1.19
CA GLU A 204 -12.34 -15.06 0.54
C GLU A 204 -12.48 -15.36 -0.95
N ALA A 205 -13.71 -15.51 -1.45
CA ALA A 205 -13.98 -15.85 -2.85
C ALA A 205 -13.18 -14.99 -3.86
N PRO A 206 -13.00 -13.67 -3.69
CA PRO A 206 -12.16 -12.87 -4.59
C PRO A 206 -10.71 -13.35 -4.66
N VAL A 207 -10.09 -13.65 -3.51
CA VAL A 207 -8.69 -14.13 -3.44
C VAL A 207 -8.59 -15.57 -3.95
N MET A 208 -9.57 -16.42 -3.64
CA MET A 208 -9.63 -17.79 -4.18
C MET A 208 -9.66 -17.80 -5.71
N ILE A 209 -10.45 -16.91 -6.33
CA ILE A 209 -10.48 -16.80 -7.80
C ILE A 209 -9.12 -16.35 -8.35
N ILE A 210 -8.47 -15.38 -7.71
CA ILE A 210 -7.12 -14.93 -8.10
C ILE A 210 -6.11 -16.08 -8.02
N ARG A 211 -6.10 -16.80 -6.90
CA ARG A 211 -5.22 -17.97 -6.70
C ARG A 211 -5.49 -19.07 -7.72
N HIS A 212 -6.76 -19.30 -8.05
CA HIS A 212 -7.16 -20.23 -9.10
C HIS A 212 -6.58 -19.82 -10.46
N ILE A 213 -6.68 -18.54 -10.83
CA ILE A 213 -6.08 -18.02 -12.07
C ILE A 213 -4.56 -18.19 -12.06
N VAL A 214 -3.89 -17.89 -10.95
CA VAL A 214 -2.43 -18.08 -10.80
C VAL A 214 -2.05 -19.55 -10.99
N ALA A 215 -2.77 -20.49 -10.36
CA ALA A 215 -2.47 -21.91 -10.41
C ALA A 215 -2.67 -22.52 -11.82
N HIS A 216 -3.62 -21.99 -12.60
CA HIS A 216 -4.01 -22.54 -13.90
C HIS A 216 -3.61 -21.66 -15.09
N GLN A 217 -2.80 -20.60 -14.89
CA GLN A 217 -2.46 -19.63 -15.94
C GLN A 217 -1.85 -20.29 -17.19
N ALA A 218 -0.91 -21.24 -17.01
CA ALA A 218 -0.26 -21.92 -18.13
C ALA A 218 -1.25 -22.81 -18.91
N GLU A 219 -2.14 -23.51 -18.21
CA GLU A 219 -3.19 -24.32 -18.82
C GLU A 219 -4.14 -23.45 -19.65
N TYR A 220 -4.55 -22.29 -19.11
CA TYR A 220 -5.43 -21.36 -19.82
C TYR A 220 -4.74 -20.72 -21.02
N PHE A 221 -3.48 -20.28 -20.90
CA PHE A 221 -2.74 -19.76 -22.04
C PHE A 221 -2.64 -20.81 -23.16
N ALA A 222 -2.32 -22.06 -22.83
CA ALA A 222 -2.30 -23.15 -23.81
C ALA A 222 -3.68 -23.42 -24.44
N GLN A 223 -4.74 -23.48 -23.61
CA GLN A 223 -6.12 -23.73 -24.07
C GLN A 223 -6.60 -22.64 -25.04
N PHE A 224 -6.23 -21.39 -24.82
CA PHE A 224 -6.61 -20.27 -25.67
C PHE A 224 -5.60 -19.96 -26.78
N HIS A 225 -4.58 -20.81 -26.96
CA HIS A 225 -3.51 -20.63 -27.95
C HIS A 225 -2.79 -19.27 -27.81
N LEU A 226 -2.56 -18.84 -26.57
CA LEU A 226 -1.85 -17.62 -26.23
C LEU A 226 -0.40 -17.95 -25.87
N ASP A 227 0.54 -17.37 -26.61
CA ASP A 227 1.97 -17.41 -26.26
C ASP A 227 2.28 -16.26 -25.30
N PHE A 228 2.15 -16.52 -23.99
CA PHE A 228 2.38 -15.49 -22.97
C PHE A 228 3.89 -15.30 -22.75
N PRO A 229 4.41 -14.07 -22.91
CA PRO A 229 5.83 -13.79 -22.77
C PRO A 229 6.21 -13.67 -21.29
N TYR A 230 6.40 -14.81 -20.64
CA TYR A 230 6.85 -14.84 -19.24
C TYR A 230 8.18 -14.09 -19.07
N LEU A 231 8.31 -13.37 -17.95
CA LEU A 231 9.59 -12.75 -17.60
C LEU A 231 10.65 -13.81 -17.37
N VAL A 232 11.86 -13.55 -17.84
CA VAL A 232 13.03 -14.42 -17.58
C VAL A 232 13.85 -13.81 -16.44
N ARG A 233 14.27 -14.64 -15.50
CA ARG A 233 15.17 -14.20 -14.43
C ARG A 233 16.51 -13.77 -15.05
N PRO A 234 16.98 -12.52 -14.83
CA PRO A 234 18.25 -12.09 -15.39
C PRO A 234 19.41 -12.98 -14.93
N GLY A 235 20.28 -13.37 -15.87
CA GLY A 235 21.46 -14.19 -15.58
C GLY A 235 21.20 -15.70 -15.47
N THR A 236 20.01 -16.18 -15.81
CA THR A 236 19.69 -17.61 -15.91
C THR A 236 19.52 -18.07 -17.35
N ASP A 237 19.59 -19.39 -17.57
CA ASP A 237 19.29 -20.01 -18.86
C ASP A 237 17.78 -20.29 -18.96
N GLY A 238 17.00 -19.22 -19.16
CA GLY A 238 15.57 -19.32 -19.46
C GLY A 238 14.66 -19.63 -18.25
N ASP A 239 15.12 -19.44 -17.01
CA ASP A 239 14.25 -19.57 -15.83
C ASP A 239 13.15 -18.50 -15.86
N THR A 240 11.91 -18.91 -16.11
CA THR A 240 10.76 -18.02 -16.25
C THR A 240 10.06 -17.76 -14.92
N ILE A 241 9.55 -16.54 -14.75
CA ILE A 241 8.80 -16.10 -13.58
C ILE A 241 7.31 -16.13 -13.91
N GLN A 242 6.55 -17.00 -13.25
CA GLN A 242 5.08 -17.04 -13.38
C GLN A 242 4.43 -15.76 -12.83
N LEU A 243 3.23 -15.42 -13.31
CA LEU A 243 2.44 -14.33 -12.72
C LEU A 243 2.02 -14.72 -11.31
N ASP A 244 2.16 -13.80 -10.36
CA ASP A 244 1.73 -14.02 -8.98
C ASP A 244 0.35 -13.42 -8.68
N VAL A 245 -0.13 -13.59 -7.44
CA VAL A 245 -1.43 -13.05 -7.01
C VAL A 245 -1.52 -11.53 -7.14
N CYS A 246 -0.41 -10.80 -6.98
CA CYS A 246 -0.38 -9.36 -7.17
C CYS A 246 -0.49 -8.99 -8.65
N ASP A 247 0.20 -9.70 -9.53
CA ASP A 247 0.11 -9.48 -10.97
C ASP A 247 -1.31 -9.77 -11.50
N ILE A 248 -1.95 -10.83 -11.02
CA ILE A 248 -3.34 -11.15 -11.39
C ILE A 248 -4.34 -10.14 -10.81
N GLU A 249 -4.17 -9.69 -9.56
CA GLU A 249 -4.96 -8.59 -8.99
C GLU A 249 -4.85 -7.33 -9.86
N HIS A 250 -3.62 -7.02 -10.26
CA HIS A 250 -3.31 -5.88 -11.10
C HIS A 250 -3.96 -6.00 -12.49
N ALA A 251 -3.85 -7.15 -13.13
CA ALA A 251 -4.48 -7.43 -14.41
C ALA A 251 -6.01 -7.32 -14.34
N LEU A 252 -6.66 -7.77 -13.26
CA LEU A 252 -8.10 -7.64 -13.06
C LEU A 252 -8.55 -6.17 -12.95
N CYS A 253 -7.72 -5.28 -12.38
CA CYS A 253 -7.96 -3.85 -12.39
C CYS A 253 -7.94 -3.27 -13.83
N GLU A 254 -7.04 -3.77 -14.67
CA GLU A 254 -6.94 -3.38 -16.07
C GLU A 254 -8.08 -3.99 -16.92
N VAL A 255 -8.58 -5.17 -16.58
CA VAL A 255 -9.83 -5.74 -17.17
C VAL A 255 -11.01 -4.82 -16.90
N ASP A 256 -11.19 -4.33 -15.66
CA ASP A 256 -12.23 -3.36 -15.35
C ASP A 256 -12.10 -2.11 -16.23
N ARG A 257 -10.88 -1.57 -16.35
CA ARG A 257 -10.57 -0.40 -17.16
C ARG A 257 -10.92 -0.62 -18.64
N PHE A 258 -10.45 -1.71 -19.22
CA PHE A 258 -10.70 -2.05 -20.63
C PHE A 258 -12.19 -2.24 -20.90
N ALA A 259 -12.87 -3.03 -20.06
CA ALA A 259 -14.29 -3.32 -20.18
C ALA A 259 -15.20 -2.08 -20.06
N ARG A 260 -14.77 -1.00 -19.39
CA ARG A 260 -15.54 0.28 -19.39
C ARG A 260 -15.68 0.87 -20.79
N ILE A 261 -14.70 0.64 -21.66
CA ILE A 261 -14.70 1.14 -23.03
C ILE A 261 -15.44 0.16 -23.95
N VAL A 262 -15.01 -1.11 -23.97
CA VAL A 262 -15.53 -2.10 -24.94
C VAL A 262 -16.90 -2.66 -24.57
N HIS A 263 -17.24 -2.68 -23.28
CA HIS A 263 -18.48 -3.27 -22.77
C HIS A 263 -19.16 -2.33 -21.74
N PRO A 264 -19.56 -1.11 -22.15
CA PRO A 264 -20.07 -0.10 -21.21
C PRO A 264 -21.38 -0.50 -20.51
N GLY A 265 -22.10 -1.50 -21.03
CA GLY A 265 -23.30 -2.07 -20.41
C GLY A 265 -23.02 -3.10 -19.30
N VAL A 266 -21.77 -3.57 -19.17
CA VAL A 266 -21.38 -4.51 -18.11
C VAL A 266 -20.94 -3.72 -16.88
N ILE A 267 -21.79 -3.71 -15.86
CA ILE A 267 -21.62 -2.91 -14.64
C ILE A 267 -20.80 -3.69 -13.61
N GLY A 268 -19.70 -3.08 -13.14
CA GLY A 268 -18.86 -3.60 -12.06
C GLY A 268 -19.29 -3.10 -10.67
N SER A 269 -18.49 -3.41 -9.64
CA SER A 269 -18.78 -3.02 -8.25
C SER A 269 -18.28 -1.62 -7.87
N ALA A 270 -17.30 -1.07 -8.58
CA ALA A 270 -16.79 0.28 -8.30
C ALA A 270 -17.80 1.34 -8.78
N ALA A 271 -18.09 2.34 -7.93
CA ALA A 271 -18.86 3.52 -8.32
C ALA A 271 -18.32 4.06 -9.65
N ALA A 272 -19.24 4.34 -10.59
CA ALA A 272 -18.92 4.60 -12.00
C ALA A 272 -17.78 5.63 -12.15
N LYS A 273 -16.55 5.15 -12.31
CA LYS A 273 -15.43 6.00 -12.71
C LYS A 273 -15.68 6.44 -14.15
N SER A 274 -15.23 7.65 -14.48
CA SER A 274 -15.34 8.24 -15.82
C SER A 274 -15.03 7.22 -16.93
N LYS A 275 -15.85 7.22 -17.98
CA LYS A 275 -15.59 6.47 -19.23
C LYS A 275 -14.33 6.98 -19.94
N THR A 276 -13.93 8.21 -19.65
CA THR A 276 -12.75 8.85 -20.23
C THR A 276 -11.52 8.41 -19.47
N LEU A 277 -10.63 7.69 -20.14
CA LEU A 277 -9.34 7.29 -19.60
C LEU A 277 -8.23 8.24 -20.06
N PRO A 278 -7.15 8.39 -19.28
CA PRO A 278 -6.03 9.24 -19.67
C PRO A 278 -5.41 8.76 -20.99
N SER A 279 -5.26 9.68 -21.93
CA SER A 279 -4.57 9.41 -23.19
C SER A 279 -3.13 9.00 -22.94
N PHE A 280 -2.69 7.93 -23.56
CA PHE A 280 -1.30 7.51 -23.57
C PHE A 280 -0.59 8.08 -24.79
N ARG A 281 0.53 8.76 -24.57
CA ARG A 281 1.47 9.13 -25.63
C ARG A 281 2.78 8.41 -25.35
N PRO A 282 3.22 7.49 -26.24
CA PRO A 282 4.48 6.78 -26.04
C PRO A 282 5.64 7.78 -26.02
N SER A 283 6.49 7.74 -24.99
CA SER A 283 7.64 8.67 -24.85
C SER A 283 8.96 8.05 -25.28
N TYR A 284 8.93 6.95 -26.05
CA TYR A 284 10.14 6.21 -26.41
C TYR A 284 11.01 7.04 -27.36
N VAL A 285 12.25 7.29 -26.96
CA VAL A 285 13.24 8.01 -27.77
C VAL A 285 13.75 7.12 -28.92
N ASP A 286 13.84 5.80 -28.73
CA ASP A 286 14.46 4.89 -29.73
C ASP A 286 13.74 3.53 -29.95
N GLY A 287 12.55 3.32 -29.36
CA GLY A 287 11.76 2.10 -29.57
C GLY A 287 12.30 0.82 -28.89
N ILE A 288 13.38 0.91 -28.11
CA ILE A 288 13.95 -0.21 -27.33
C ILE A 288 13.36 -0.17 -25.90
N PRO A 289 12.74 -1.27 -25.42
CA PRO A 289 12.35 -1.39 -24.02
C PRO A 289 13.56 -1.26 -23.12
N ARG A 290 13.46 -0.48 -22.03
CA ARG A 290 14.53 -0.46 -21.03
C ARG A 290 14.63 -1.85 -20.38
N PRO A 291 15.85 -2.34 -20.09
CA PRO A 291 16.01 -3.53 -19.26
C PRO A 291 15.23 -3.35 -17.95
N TYR A 292 14.49 -4.38 -17.55
CA TYR A 292 13.84 -4.39 -16.24
C TYR A 292 14.82 -4.88 -15.17
N ILE A 293 14.66 -4.36 -13.96
CA ILE A 293 15.42 -4.76 -12.79
C ILE A 293 14.46 -5.45 -11.83
N LEU A 294 14.82 -6.68 -11.43
CA LEU A 294 14.13 -7.39 -10.37
C LEU A 294 14.70 -6.95 -9.01
N PRO A 295 13.88 -6.89 -7.95
CA PRO A 295 14.35 -6.62 -6.60
C PRO A 295 15.45 -7.60 -6.17
N VAL A 296 16.54 -7.09 -5.59
CA VAL A 296 17.63 -7.94 -5.06
C VAL A 296 17.09 -8.87 -3.97
N ALA A 297 16.16 -8.38 -3.15
CA ALA A 297 15.49 -9.13 -2.09
C ALA A 297 14.73 -10.38 -2.58
N TRP A 298 14.41 -10.47 -3.88
CA TRP A 298 13.71 -11.63 -4.44
C TRP A 298 14.60 -12.86 -4.63
N ALA A 299 15.92 -12.70 -4.49
CA ALA A 299 16.85 -13.83 -4.46
C ALA A 299 16.87 -14.55 -3.09
N ASP A 300 16.19 -14.02 -2.07
CA ASP A 300 16.18 -14.63 -0.73
C ASP A 300 15.48 -16.02 -0.75
N PRO A 301 16.11 -17.09 -0.25
CA PRO A 301 15.53 -18.43 -0.21
C PRO A 301 14.21 -18.53 0.56
N ARG A 302 13.98 -17.66 1.55
CA ARG A 302 12.73 -17.65 2.34
C ARG A 302 11.50 -17.31 1.48
N ARG A 303 11.70 -16.64 0.34
CA ARG A 303 10.64 -16.29 -0.61
C ARG A 303 10.26 -17.42 -1.56
N GLN A 304 10.91 -18.58 -1.52
CA GLN A 304 10.70 -19.67 -2.47
C GLN A 304 9.56 -20.61 -2.08
N THR A 305 9.16 -20.61 -0.80
CA THR A 305 8.11 -21.50 -0.30
C THR A 305 6.95 -20.68 0.24
N PRO A 306 5.71 -20.90 -0.23
CA PRO A 306 4.54 -20.25 0.33
C PRO A 306 4.38 -20.50 1.84
N CYS A 307 4.06 -19.45 2.60
CA CYS A 307 3.76 -19.50 4.02
C CYS A 307 2.43 -18.78 4.31
N LEU A 308 1.33 -19.49 4.13
CA LEU A 308 -0.01 -18.99 4.40
C LEU A 308 -0.35 -19.11 5.88
N ARG A 309 -1.04 -18.10 6.44
CA ARG A 309 -1.60 -18.20 7.79
C ARG A 309 -2.67 -19.31 7.81
N PRO A 310 -2.61 -20.27 8.75
CA PRO A 310 -3.64 -21.29 8.87
C PRO A 310 -5.01 -20.68 9.17
N GLY A 311 -6.07 -21.21 8.55
CA GLY A 311 -7.44 -20.73 8.74
C GLY A 311 -7.82 -19.66 7.72
N SER A 312 -8.42 -18.57 8.17
CA SER A 312 -8.96 -17.53 7.27
C SER A 312 -7.87 -16.58 6.77
N GLU A 313 -7.85 -16.35 5.46
CA GLU A 313 -7.04 -15.30 4.82
C GLU A 313 -7.68 -13.90 4.97
N VAL A 314 -8.92 -13.81 5.48
CA VAL A 314 -9.55 -12.52 5.76
C VAL A 314 -8.77 -11.80 6.88
N PRO A 315 -8.28 -10.58 6.62
CA PRO A 315 -7.56 -9.82 7.64
C PRO A 315 -8.47 -9.44 8.82
N GLY A 316 -8.01 -9.71 10.04
CA GLY A 316 -8.61 -9.28 11.31
C GLY A 316 -8.11 -7.89 11.69
N ILE A 317 -8.58 -6.85 11.01
CA ILE A 317 -8.13 -5.47 11.26
C ILE A 317 -8.88 -4.89 12.46
N VAL A 318 -8.16 -4.54 13.53
CA VAL A 318 -8.67 -3.79 14.69
C VAL A 318 -7.95 -2.46 14.77
N LYS A 319 -8.63 -1.34 14.50
CA LYS A 319 -7.98 -0.01 14.47
C LYS A 319 -7.16 0.23 15.74
N ARG A 320 -5.88 0.55 15.56
CA ARG A 320 -4.95 0.80 16.64
C ARG A 320 -5.04 2.27 17.03
N TYR A 321 -5.37 2.52 18.29
CA TYR A 321 -5.33 3.85 18.88
C TYR A 321 -4.12 3.92 19.79
N ILE A 322 -3.22 4.86 19.51
CA ILE A 322 -2.08 5.14 20.39
C ILE A 322 -2.49 6.31 21.28
N VAL A 323 -2.11 6.31 22.56
CA VAL A 323 -2.43 7.43 23.47
C VAL A 323 -1.41 8.55 23.28
N ASP A 324 -1.89 9.76 22.94
CA ASP A 324 -1.12 11.00 22.98
C ASP A 324 -0.93 11.45 24.43
N ARG A 325 -2.07 11.67 25.10
CA ARG A 325 -2.13 12.15 26.48
C ARG A 325 -3.49 11.90 27.10
N ILE A 326 -3.50 11.95 28.42
CA ILE A 326 -4.74 11.99 29.20
C ILE A 326 -5.22 13.43 29.29
N VAL A 327 -6.48 13.67 28.90
CA VAL A 327 -7.09 15.00 28.85
C VAL A 327 -7.76 15.34 30.19
N LYS A 328 -8.58 14.41 30.72
CA LYS A 328 -9.31 14.55 31.98
C LYS A 328 -9.54 13.17 32.61
N ASP A 329 -9.95 13.14 33.86
CA ASP A 329 -10.38 11.93 34.58
C ASP A 329 -11.72 12.17 35.31
N LYS A 330 -12.49 11.11 35.48
CA LYS A 330 -13.72 11.09 36.29
C LYS A 330 -13.87 9.75 37.01
N ILE A 331 -14.71 9.72 38.03
CA ILE A 331 -15.21 8.49 38.62
C ILE A 331 -16.65 8.30 38.11
N ASP A 332 -16.97 7.11 37.62
CA ASP A 332 -18.33 6.78 37.18
C ASP A 332 -19.26 6.44 38.36
N GLU A 333 -20.55 6.21 38.08
CA GLU A 333 -21.56 5.86 39.09
C GLU A 333 -21.27 4.53 39.80
N LYS A 334 -20.42 3.68 39.23
CA LYS A 334 -20.02 2.38 39.79
C LYS A 334 -18.72 2.46 40.60
N GLY A 335 -18.10 3.64 40.69
CA GLY A 335 -16.83 3.85 41.39
C GLY A 335 -15.58 3.56 40.56
N ASN A 336 -15.72 3.29 39.26
CA ASN A 336 -14.58 3.04 38.37
C ASN A 336 -13.94 4.36 37.93
N ARG A 337 -12.60 4.40 37.87
CA ARG A 337 -11.88 5.53 37.32
C ARG A 337 -11.80 5.44 35.80
N LEU A 338 -12.28 6.50 35.15
CA LEU A 338 -12.23 6.68 33.70
C LEU A 338 -11.30 7.84 33.36
N PHE A 339 -10.55 7.70 32.27
CA PHE A 339 -9.72 8.74 31.69
C PHE A 339 -10.27 9.12 30.31
N LEU A 340 -10.43 10.42 30.05
CA LEU A 340 -10.66 10.92 28.71
C LEU A 340 -9.31 10.94 27.99
N VAL A 341 -9.17 10.08 26.99
CA VAL A 341 -7.92 9.84 26.29
C VAL A 341 -7.91 10.65 24.99
N ARG A 342 -6.85 11.45 24.80
CA ARG A 342 -6.49 11.97 23.47
C ARG A 342 -5.70 10.88 22.79
N TRP A 343 -6.22 10.40 21.67
CA TRP A 343 -5.48 9.47 20.84
C TRP A 343 -4.48 10.23 19.98
N LEU A 344 -3.24 9.75 19.96
CA LEU A 344 -2.16 10.23 19.11
C LEU A 344 -2.65 10.24 17.68
N HIS A 345 -2.56 11.43 17.07
CA HIS A 345 -2.98 11.69 15.70
C HIS A 345 -4.49 11.71 15.44
N TYR A 346 -5.29 11.78 16.49
CA TYR A 346 -6.73 12.03 16.39
C TYR A 346 -7.09 13.39 16.99
N SER A 347 -8.22 13.92 16.55
CA SER A 347 -8.70 15.22 16.99
C SER A 347 -9.49 15.12 18.30
N PRO A 348 -9.71 16.23 19.02
CA PRO A 348 -10.50 16.22 20.27
C PRO A 348 -11.91 15.62 20.15
N LYS A 349 -12.48 15.56 18.94
CA LYS A 349 -13.81 14.97 18.69
C LYS A 349 -13.82 13.44 18.80
N ASP A 350 -12.63 12.83 18.70
CA ASP A 350 -12.39 11.40 18.72
C ASP A 350 -11.92 10.95 20.12
N ASP A 351 -11.82 11.87 21.08
CA ASP A 351 -11.46 11.57 22.47
C ASP A 351 -12.52 10.65 23.09
N THR A 352 -12.10 9.53 23.67
CA THR A 352 -12.99 8.57 24.32
C THR A 352 -12.66 8.39 25.79
N TRP A 353 -13.66 7.99 26.57
CA TRP A 353 -13.50 7.68 27.98
C TRP A 353 -13.12 6.20 28.12
N GLU A 354 -11.91 5.94 28.62
CA GLU A 354 -11.36 4.60 28.80
C GLU A 354 -11.18 4.28 30.29
N GLU A 355 -11.42 3.03 30.69
CA GLU A 355 -11.20 2.59 32.07
C GLU A 355 -9.71 2.49 32.39
N GLU A 356 -9.34 2.88 33.62
CA GLU A 356 -7.96 2.78 34.10
C GLU A 356 -7.40 1.36 33.96
N LEU A 357 -8.24 0.34 34.17
CA LEU A 357 -7.84 -1.06 34.07
C LEU A 357 -7.30 -1.39 32.67
N TYR A 358 -8.08 -1.10 31.62
CA TYR A 358 -7.71 -1.42 30.24
C TYR A 358 -6.49 -0.62 29.78
N LEU A 359 -6.41 0.67 30.12
CA LEU A 359 -5.24 1.48 29.76
C LEU A 359 -3.95 0.97 30.41
N ARG A 360 -4.02 0.42 31.63
CA ARG A 360 -2.87 -0.20 32.29
C ARG A 360 -2.50 -1.53 31.64
N GLU A 361 -3.48 -2.34 31.25
CA GLU A 361 -3.26 -3.57 30.49
C GLU A 361 -2.59 -3.31 29.12
N ASP A 362 -2.93 -2.17 28.48
CA ASP A 362 -2.30 -1.68 27.24
C ASP A 362 -0.91 -1.05 27.44
N GLY A 363 -0.33 -1.18 28.65
CA GLY A 363 1.03 -0.71 28.95
C GLY A 363 1.15 0.80 29.21
N LEU A 364 0.05 1.53 29.38
CA LEU A 364 0.05 2.98 29.59
C LEU A 364 0.12 3.39 31.07
N GLY A 365 0.48 2.47 31.96
CA GLY A 365 0.55 2.71 33.40
C GLY A 365 1.41 3.93 33.77
N GLN A 366 2.56 4.09 33.11
CA GLN A 366 3.45 5.23 33.36
C GLN A 366 2.82 6.58 32.95
N THR A 367 2.09 6.60 31.83
CA THR A 367 1.37 7.79 31.34
C THR A 367 0.27 8.22 32.32
N ILE A 368 -0.48 7.23 32.85
CA ILE A 368 -1.50 7.45 33.88
C ILE A 368 -0.88 8.00 35.17
N ASP A 369 0.18 7.36 35.65
CA ASP A 369 0.83 7.74 36.90
C ASP A 369 1.42 9.15 36.83
N ASN A 370 1.99 9.52 35.67
CA ASN A 370 2.51 10.87 35.43
C ASN A 370 1.39 11.92 35.42
N TYR A 371 0.27 11.65 34.75
CA TYR A 371 -0.89 12.55 34.74
C TYR A 371 -1.45 12.77 36.15
N LEU A 372 -1.66 11.70 36.93
CA LEU A 372 -2.18 11.78 38.29
C LEU A 372 -1.24 12.50 39.25
N LYS A 373 0.08 12.30 39.11
CA LYS A 373 1.09 13.03 39.89
C LYS A 373 1.03 14.53 39.60
N ASN A 374 1.00 14.93 38.34
CA ASN A 374 0.94 16.34 37.95
C ASN A 374 -0.36 17.02 38.41
N LYS A 375 -1.48 16.30 38.39
CA LYS A 375 -2.77 16.80 38.91
C LYS A 375 -2.70 17.13 40.42
N LYS A 376 -2.01 16.31 41.22
CA LYS A 376 -1.85 16.54 42.67
C LYS A 376 -0.94 17.73 43.02
N VAL A 377 -0.11 18.20 42.08
CA VAL A 377 0.77 19.36 42.29
C VAL A 377 0.04 20.68 41.97
N HIS A 378 -1.11 20.61 41.29
CA HIS A 378 -1.91 21.76 40.87
C HIS A 378 -3.30 21.84 41.52
N CYS A 379 -3.57 20.96 42.50
CA CYS A 379 -4.68 21.07 43.46
C CYS A 379 -4.08 21.37 44.83
#